data_AF-N1RUZ2-F1
#
_entry.id   AF-N1RUZ2-F1
#
_cell.length_a   1.000
_cell.length_b   1.000
_cell.length_c   1.000
_cell.angle_alpha   90.00
_cell.angle_beta   90.00
_cell.angle_gamma   90.00
#
_symmetry.space_group_name_H-M   'P 1'
#
loop_
_entity.id
_entity.type
_entity.pdbx_description
1 polymer ?
#
loop_
_entity_poly.entity_id
_entity_poly.type
_entity_poly.pdbx_seq_one_letter_code
_entity_poly.pdbx_strand_id
1 'polypeptide(L)'
;MTKNAYHHEPIWWKQGVVYQIYPASFKDTNGDGIGDIPGIISKLDYIQDLGVDIIWVSPHYKSPQVDMGYDISDFQDIHEPYGALEDCQRLIQQIHDRGMRVIFDLVINHTSNQHPWFIDSRSSLTNPKRDCQFTKPAWMFDDTTQEYYIHVYASGQPDLNWENKACRREIYDNAIKFWLDRGVDGFRVDTVNKFSKVSGLPDAPIVEPDQETQIAVFHYANGPRIHEYLCEMKQVMAQHRFTNSGAVPWMTVLDNYREINVSTRLGNKNTVLEHWREILKLRRKYSSLFVYGTFTPVNDHQDLLAFIKTDPKTGAMAMTVANLSQSEVALNDQLRWRCCKVGTWTLRSEGLPDGLNVTHWMKSW
;
A
#
# COMPACT_ATOMS: atom_id res chain seq x y z
N MET A 1 33.81 -27.45 -2.63
CA MET A 1 33.25 -26.19 -2.07
C MET A 1 31.76 -26.37 -1.92
N THR A 2 31.23 -26.43 -0.69
CA THR A 2 29.79 -26.44 -0.43
C THR A 2 29.23 -25.04 -0.70
N LYS A 3 28.22 -24.92 -1.57
CA LYS A 3 27.43 -23.69 -1.65
C LYS A 3 26.54 -23.63 -0.41
N ASN A 4 26.79 -22.67 0.49
CA ASN A 4 25.84 -22.37 1.55
C ASN A 4 24.51 -21.95 0.90
N ALA A 5 23.47 -22.76 1.09
CA ALA A 5 22.11 -22.32 0.79
C ALA A 5 21.78 -21.19 1.77
N TYR A 6 21.53 -19.99 1.24
CA TYR A 6 21.08 -18.86 2.06
C TYR A 6 19.65 -19.14 2.54
N HIS A 7 19.54 -19.85 3.65
CA HIS A 7 18.29 -20.01 4.38
C HIS A 7 17.88 -18.66 4.95
N HIS A 8 17.04 -17.94 4.22
CA HIS A 8 16.30 -16.82 4.80
C HIS A 8 15.36 -17.37 5.87
N GLU A 9 15.54 -16.89 7.10
CA GLU A 9 14.54 -16.96 8.16
C GLU A 9 13.17 -16.46 7.65
N PRO A 10 12.03 -16.99 8.15
CA PRO A 10 10.71 -16.55 7.73
C PRO A 10 10.47 -15.07 8.04
N ILE A 11 10.60 -14.21 7.03
CA ILE A 11 10.44 -12.76 7.19
C ILE A 11 8.95 -12.43 7.10
N TRP A 12 8.39 -11.89 8.19
CA TRP A 12 6.94 -11.64 8.33
C TRP A 12 6.31 -10.93 7.13
N TRP A 13 6.91 -9.87 6.60
CA TRP A 13 6.38 -9.13 5.44
C TRP A 13 6.51 -9.86 4.10
N LYS A 14 7.36 -10.89 3.98
CA LYS A 14 7.41 -11.75 2.78
C LYS A 14 6.29 -12.80 2.78
N GLN A 15 5.92 -13.29 3.97
CA GLN A 15 4.81 -14.23 4.12
C GLN A 15 3.46 -13.53 4.27
N GLY A 16 3.43 -12.31 4.79
CA GLY A 16 2.22 -11.59 5.14
C GLY A 16 1.26 -11.38 3.97
N VAL A 17 -0.03 -11.43 4.28
CA VAL A 17 -1.12 -10.94 3.45
C VAL A 17 -1.39 -9.49 3.86
N VAL A 18 -1.22 -8.55 2.93
CA VAL A 18 -1.54 -7.13 3.13
C VAL A 18 -2.97 -6.87 2.72
N TYR A 19 -3.74 -6.16 3.54
CA TYR A 19 -5.07 -5.66 3.24
C TYR A 19 -5.06 -4.14 3.34
N GLN A 20 -5.25 -3.44 2.21
CA GLN A 20 -5.34 -1.98 2.19
C GLN A 20 -6.72 -1.54 2.66
N ILE A 21 -6.75 -0.51 3.50
CA ILE A 21 -7.94 0.13 4.02
C ILE A 21 -7.86 1.62 3.72
N TYR A 22 -8.88 2.10 3.03
CA TYR A 22 -9.14 3.52 2.86
C TYR A 22 -10.12 3.94 3.97
N PRO A 23 -9.69 4.71 5.00
CA PRO A 23 -10.47 4.90 6.24
C PRO A 23 -11.91 5.31 5.96
N ALA A 24 -12.07 6.40 5.20
CA ALA A 24 -13.32 7.05 4.85
C ALA A 24 -14.41 6.09 4.30
N SER A 25 -14.00 5.04 3.59
CA SER A 25 -14.93 4.15 2.89
C SER A 25 -15.10 2.77 3.53
N PHE A 26 -14.57 2.54 4.75
CA PHE A 26 -14.41 1.17 5.25
C PHE A 26 -15.54 0.64 6.16
N LYS A 27 -15.67 1.13 7.41
CA LYS A 27 -16.72 0.67 8.34
C LYS A 27 -16.95 1.64 9.50
N ASP A 28 -18.10 1.46 10.19
CA ASP A 28 -18.95 2.57 10.63
C ASP A 28 -19.82 2.40 11.91
N THR A 29 -19.78 3.34 12.88
CA THR A 29 -20.49 3.36 14.18
C THR A 29 -20.78 4.71 14.94
N ASN A 30 -20.29 5.93 14.60
CA ASN A 30 -20.67 7.22 15.30
C ASN A 30 -22.07 7.83 14.94
N GLY A 31 -22.30 8.32 13.71
CA GLY A 31 -23.53 8.92 13.19
C GLY A 31 -23.36 9.99 12.08
N ASP A 32 -22.19 10.63 11.95
CA ASP A 32 -22.00 11.80 11.07
C ASP A 32 -22.02 11.51 9.57
N GLY A 33 -21.37 10.43 9.17
CA GLY A 33 -21.09 10.16 7.79
C GLY A 33 -19.64 10.46 7.34
N ILE A 34 -18.58 10.01 8.05
CA ILE A 34 -17.21 9.76 7.50
C ILE A 34 -16.54 8.50 8.10
N GLY A 35 -16.01 7.62 7.22
CA GLY A 35 -15.26 6.40 7.55
C GLY A 35 -14.07 6.63 8.45
N ASP A 36 -14.08 6.16 9.69
CA ASP A 36 -13.06 6.61 10.64
C ASP A 36 -12.07 5.54 11.07
N ILE A 37 -10.93 5.97 11.62
CA ILE A 37 -9.92 5.06 12.19
C ILE A 37 -10.60 4.09 13.12
N PRO A 38 -11.42 4.55 14.09
CA PRO A 38 -12.14 3.62 14.93
C PRO A 38 -12.99 2.58 14.14
N GLY A 39 -13.68 2.95 13.07
CA GLY A 39 -14.60 2.06 12.37
C GLY A 39 -14.00 0.79 11.79
N ILE A 40 -12.73 0.87 11.38
CA ILE A 40 -11.86 -0.21 10.88
C ILE A 40 -11.93 -1.50 11.73
N ILE A 41 -12.25 -1.37 13.01
CA ILE A 41 -11.93 -2.35 14.04
C ILE A 41 -13.11 -3.14 14.54
N SER A 42 -14.30 -2.58 14.36
CA SER A 42 -15.53 -3.37 14.39
C SER A 42 -15.50 -4.55 13.39
N LYS A 43 -14.46 -4.63 12.53
CA LYS A 43 -14.17 -5.68 11.56
C LYS A 43 -12.79 -6.34 11.70
N LEU A 44 -12.01 -6.08 12.75
CA LEU A 44 -10.68 -6.70 12.83
C LEU A 44 -10.68 -8.19 13.16
N ASP A 45 -11.69 -8.69 13.86
CA ASP A 45 -11.90 -10.15 14.00
C ASP A 45 -12.24 -10.78 12.64
N TYR A 46 -12.99 -10.06 11.79
CA TYR A 46 -13.26 -10.45 10.40
C TYR A 46 -12.00 -10.41 9.53
N ILE A 47 -11.19 -9.35 9.61
CA ILE A 47 -9.93 -9.22 8.86
C ILE A 47 -8.93 -10.31 9.28
N GLN A 48 -8.85 -10.63 10.58
CA GLN A 48 -8.06 -11.75 11.09
C GLN A 48 -8.54 -13.11 10.54
N ASP A 49 -9.86 -13.35 10.52
CA ASP A 49 -10.50 -14.56 10.00
C ASP A 49 -10.42 -14.69 8.46
N LEU A 50 -10.29 -13.58 7.72
CA LEU A 50 -9.89 -13.62 6.29
C LEU A 50 -8.48 -14.23 6.10
N GLY A 51 -7.66 -14.27 7.14
CA GLY A 51 -6.27 -14.69 7.06
C GLY A 51 -5.31 -13.56 6.66
N VAL A 52 -5.67 -12.31 6.94
CA VAL A 52 -4.77 -11.15 6.80
C VAL A 52 -3.67 -11.23 7.87
N ASP A 53 -2.49 -10.69 7.55
CA ASP A 53 -1.36 -10.56 8.49
C ASP A 53 -0.98 -9.08 8.71
N ILE A 54 -1.25 -8.21 7.74
CA ILE A 54 -0.82 -6.80 7.71
C ILE A 54 -1.95 -5.94 7.16
N ILE A 55 -2.22 -4.81 7.81
CA ILE A 55 -3.15 -3.80 7.32
C ILE A 55 -2.36 -2.59 6.86
N TRP A 56 -2.67 -2.09 5.67
CA TRP A 56 -2.15 -0.81 5.18
C TRP A 56 -3.27 0.23 5.29
N VAL A 57 -3.11 1.22 6.16
CA VAL A 57 -4.04 2.36 6.26
C VAL A 57 -3.53 3.46 5.33
N SER A 58 -4.37 3.89 4.38
CA SER A 58 -4.12 5.07 3.55
C SER A 58 -4.07 6.37 4.39
N PRO A 59 -3.76 7.55 3.83
CA PRO A 59 -3.57 8.76 4.63
C PRO A 59 -4.77 9.08 5.53
N HIS A 60 -4.46 9.31 6.81
CA HIS A 60 -5.42 9.55 7.89
C HIS A 60 -5.00 10.73 8.78
N TYR A 61 -3.82 11.31 8.50
CA TYR A 61 -3.28 12.50 9.15
C TYR A 61 -4.15 13.73 8.89
N LYS A 62 -3.99 14.75 9.72
CA LYS A 62 -4.66 16.04 9.53
C LYS A 62 -4.38 16.60 8.14
N SER A 63 -5.43 16.90 7.40
CA SER A 63 -5.37 17.32 6.00
C SER A 63 -6.62 18.14 5.64
N PRO A 64 -6.51 19.17 4.77
CA PRO A 64 -7.65 19.87 4.18
C PRO A 64 -8.46 19.07 3.16
N GLN A 65 -8.06 17.82 2.84
CA GLN A 65 -8.72 16.90 1.92
C GLN A 65 -8.81 17.39 0.45
N VAL A 66 -7.93 18.28 0.00
CA VAL A 66 -7.88 18.71 -1.42
C VAL A 66 -7.44 17.56 -2.32
N ASP A 67 -6.51 16.72 -1.84
CA ASP A 67 -6.11 15.46 -2.46
C ASP A 67 -6.43 14.29 -1.50
N MET A 68 -7.62 14.35 -0.90
CA MET A 68 -8.23 13.27 -0.09
C MET A 68 -7.29 12.67 0.98
N GLY A 69 -6.50 13.52 1.64
CA GLY A 69 -5.61 13.13 2.73
C GLY A 69 -4.11 13.07 2.36
N TYR A 70 -3.76 13.12 1.07
CA TYR A 70 -2.36 13.22 0.64
C TYR A 70 -1.81 14.64 0.83
N ASP A 71 -2.65 15.67 0.87
CA ASP A 71 -2.30 17.04 1.27
C ASP A 71 -2.27 17.19 2.81
N ILE A 72 -1.21 16.70 3.47
CA ILE A 72 -1.10 16.69 4.94
C ILE A 72 -0.78 18.08 5.52
N SER A 73 -1.62 18.59 6.42
CA SER A 73 -1.43 19.85 7.17
C SER A 73 -0.85 19.66 8.59
N ASP A 74 -0.93 18.47 9.18
CA ASP A 74 -0.10 18.07 10.33
C ASP A 74 0.16 16.57 10.29
N PHE A 75 1.43 16.15 10.39
CA PHE A 75 1.83 14.74 10.44
C PHE A 75 1.57 14.06 11.79
N GLN A 76 1.37 14.83 12.87
CA GLN A 76 1.25 14.33 14.25
C GLN A 76 -0.20 14.22 14.74
N ASP A 77 -1.12 14.87 14.03
CA ASP A 77 -2.54 14.90 14.35
C ASP A 77 -3.35 14.14 13.28
N ILE A 78 -4.60 13.81 13.61
CA ILE A 78 -5.51 13.04 12.76
C ILE A 78 -6.48 13.99 12.05
N HIS A 79 -6.94 13.61 10.85
CA HIS A 79 -8.05 14.32 10.23
C HIS A 79 -9.31 14.09 11.07
N GLU A 80 -9.88 15.16 11.61
CA GLU A 80 -10.83 15.10 12.73
C GLU A 80 -12.03 14.17 12.54
N PRO A 81 -12.65 14.05 11.34
CA PRO A 81 -13.70 13.06 11.09
C PRO A 81 -13.23 11.59 11.20
N TYR A 82 -11.93 11.31 11.03
CA TYR A 82 -11.35 9.99 11.26
C TYR A 82 -11.09 9.67 12.75
N GLY A 83 -11.42 10.57 13.68
CA GLY A 83 -11.20 10.42 15.12
C GLY A 83 -9.97 11.18 15.64
N ALA A 84 -9.59 10.92 16.88
CA ALA A 84 -8.49 11.61 17.56
C ALA A 84 -7.14 10.89 17.42
N LEU A 85 -6.05 11.54 17.88
CA LEU A 85 -4.76 10.87 18.05
C LEU A 85 -4.85 9.71 19.07
N GLU A 86 -5.73 9.81 20.07
CA GLU A 86 -6.05 8.73 21.01
C GLU A 86 -6.81 7.59 20.34
N ASP A 87 -7.58 7.87 19.29
CA ASP A 87 -8.17 6.83 18.44
C ASP A 87 -7.13 6.18 17.55
N CYS A 88 -6.15 6.95 17.07
CA CYS A 88 -5.01 6.38 16.37
C CYS A 88 -4.04 5.64 17.33
N GLN A 89 -3.95 5.98 18.62
CA GLN A 89 -3.20 5.20 19.63
C GLN A 89 -4.01 4.03 20.20
N ARG A 90 -5.33 4.11 20.18
CA ARG A 90 -6.23 2.97 20.33
C ARG A 90 -6.19 2.09 19.08
N LEU A 91 -5.83 2.67 17.92
CA LEU A 91 -5.21 2.06 16.73
C LEU A 91 -3.73 1.74 16.94
N ILE A 92 -3.16 1.82 18.15
CA ILE A 92 -1.80 1.31 18.48
C ILE A 92 -1.67 0.29 19.70
N GLN A 93 -2.75 -0.29 20.26
CA GLN A 93 -2.79 -1.48 21.18
C GLN A 93 -3.28 -2.87 20.63
N GLN A 94 -4.47 -3.02 20.01
CA GLN A 94 -5.21 -4.32 19.92
C GLN A 94 -5.14 -5.13 18.59
N ILE A 95 -4.29 -4.77 17.60
CA ILE A 95 -4.05 -5.66 16.44
C ILE A 95 -3.09 -6.80 16.84
N HIS A 96 -2.36 -6.69 17.96
CA HIS A 96 -1.35 -7.70 18.42
C HIS A 96 -1.87 -8.51 19.59
N ASP A 97 -2.86 -7.97 20.31
CA ASP A 97 -3.94 -8.76 20.91
C ASP A 97 -4.56 -9.73 19.86
N ARG A 98 -4.45 -9.42 18.55
CA ARG A 98 -4.83 -10.25 17.39
C ARG A 98 -3.64 -10.78 16.54
N GLY A 99 -2.39 -10.59 16.96
CA GLY A 99 -1.17 -11.06 16.28
C GLY A 99 -0.81 -10.50 14.88
N MET A 100 -1.61 -9.62 14.28
CA MET A 100 -1.44 -9.06 12.92
C MET A 100 -0.39 -7.91 12.89
N ARG A 101 -0.49 -6.91 11.98
CA ARG A 101 0.45 -5.77 11.77
C ARG A 101 -0.30 -4.55 11.22
N VAL A 102 0.22 -3.33 11.38
CA VAL A 102 -0.22 -2.14 10.62
C VAL A 102 0.96 -1.40 9.99
N ILE A 103 0.78 -0.97 8.75
CA ILE A 103 1.62 0.02 8.09
C ILE A 103 0.75 1.21 7.68
N PHE A 104 1.30 2.42 7.77
CA PHE A 104 0.62 3.63 7.33
C PHE A 104 1.17 4.11 5.99
N ASP A 105 0.37 4.84 5.23
CA ASP A 105 0.87 5.65 4.13
C ASP A 105 1.77 6.77 4.67
N LEU A 106 2.85 7.11 3.97
CA LEU A 106 3.81 8.14 4.40
C LEU A 106 4.09 9.09 3.24
N VAL A 107 3.30 10.18 3.22
CA VAL A 107 3.28 11.18 2.15
C VAL A 107 4.24 12.32 2.49
N ILE A 108 5.51 12.12 2.16
CA ILE A 108 6.61 13.02 2.54
C ILE A 108 7.43 13.52 1.35
N ASN A 109 6.87 13.44 0.14
CA ASN A 109 7.36 14.24 -0.99
C ASN A 109 6.92 15.71 -0.87
N HIS A 110 5.76 15.98 -0.26
CA HIS A 110 5.15 17.30 -0.12
C HIS A 110 4.43 17.44 1.22
N THR A 111 3.94 18.65 1.54
CA THR A 111 2.91 18.89 2.57
C THR A 111 1.74 19.64 1.96
N SER A 112 0.65 19.84 2.70
CA SER A 112 -0.34 20.88 2.39
C SER A 112 0.28 22.27 2.44
N ASN A 113 -0.26 23.21 1.66
CA ASN A 113 -0.02 24.65 1.79
C ASN A 113 -0.63 25.28 3.08
N GLN A 114 -1.33 24.49 3.89
CA GLN A 114 -1.76 24.86 5.24
C GLN A 114 -0.83 24.30 6.34
N HIS A 115 0.18 23.50 5.98
CA HIS A 115 1.12 22.93 6.94
C HIS A 115 1.99 24.03 7.58
N PRO A 116 2.21 24.03 8.91
CA PRO A 116 3.02 25.07 9.59
C PRO A 116 4.39 25.29 8.97
N TRP A 117 5.04 24.23 8.47
CA TRP A 117 6.34 24.34 7.79
C TRP A 117 6.29 25.20 6.51
N PHE A 118 5.21 25.18 5.73
CA PHE A 118 5.06 26.08 4.57
C PHE A 118 4.77 27.52 5.01
N ILE A 119 3.92 27.69 6.04
CA ILE A 119 3.59 28.98 6.63
C ILE A 119 4.86 29.67 7.16
N ASP A 120 5.71 28.92 7.87
CA ASP A 120 7.06 29.36 8.27
C ASP A 120 7.93 29.68 7.05
N SER A 121 8.02 28.75 6.09
CA SER A 121 8.84 28.86 4.88
C SER A 121 8.52 30.09 4.01
N ARG A 122 7.25 30.52 3.98
CA ARG A 122 6.79 31.73 3.29
C ARG A 122 6.65 32.97 4.19
N SER A 123 6.97 32.90 5.48
CA SER A 123 6.88 34.07 6.37
C SER A 123 8.07 35.04 6.21
N SER A 124 9.24 34.55 5.81
CA SER A 124 10.42 35.37 5.52
C SER A 124 11.47 34.59 4.73
N LEU A 125 12.21 35.28 3.85
CA LEU A 125 13.44 34.77 3.22
C LEU A 125 14.53 34.38 4.23
N THR A 126 14.43 34.84 5.48
CA THR A 126 15.38 34.55 6.58
C THR A 126 14.86 33.53 7.59
N ASN A 127 13.68 32.93 7.38
CA ASN A 127 13.15 31.91 8.29
C ASN A 127 14.01 30.62 8.19
N PRO A 128 14.38 29.94 9.30
CA PRO A 128 15.09 28.66 9.26
C PRO A 128 14.42 27.55 8.44
N LYS A 129 13.10 27.65 8.19
CA LYS A 129 12.33 26.74 7.33
C LYS A 129 12.16 27.25 5.88
N ARG A 130 12.80 28.36 5.49
CA ARG A 130 12.76 28.89 4.11
C ARG A 130 13.16 27.83 3.09
N ASP A 131 14.32 27.21 3.32
CA ASP A 131 14.90 26.19 2.44
C ASP A 131 14.15 24.84 2.49
N CYS A 132 12.93 24.77 3.04
CA CYS A 132 12.15 23.53 3.08
C CYS A 132 11.34 23.25 1.81
N GLN A 133 10.94 24.24 0.97
CA GLN A 133 9.98 24.01 -0.14
C GLN A 133 10.20 24.81 -1.45
N PHE A 134 11.33 25.53 -1.63
CA PHE A 134 11.53 26.50 -2.74
C PHE A 134 12.80 26.18 -3.61
N THR A 135 12.68 25.51 -4.78
CA THR A 135 13.83 25.12 -5.68
C THR A 135 13.52 24.96 -7.21
N LYS A 136 13.99 25.87 -8.08
CA LYS A 136 13.61 26.11 -9.52
C LYS A 136 13.89 24.94 -10.54
N PRO A 137 12.97 24.42 -11.44
CA PRO A 137 11.55 24.66 -11.71
C PRO A 137 10.42 23.56 -11.58
N ALA A 138 9.17 23.93 -11.15
CA ALA A 138 7.80 23.32 -11.33
C ALA A 138 6.74 24.04 -10.41
N TRP A 139 6.07 25.11 -10.86
CA TRP A 139 5.74 26.27 -9.98
C TRP A 139 4.29 26.72 -9.74
N MET A 140 4.10 27.25 -8.52
CA MET A 140 3.23 28.40 -8.24
C MET A 140 4.04 29.56 -7.60
N PHE A 141 3.68 30.81 -7.90
CA PHE A 141 4.25 32.02 -7.30
C PHE A 141 3.67 32.28 -5.91
N ASP A 142 4.47 32.78 -4.97
CA ASP A 142 4.04 33.26 -3.66
C ASP A 142 4.26 34.77 -3.54
N ASP A 143 3.15 35.52 -3.57
CA ASP A 143 3.16 36.98 -3.42
C ASP A 143 3.81 37.47 -2.11
N THR A 144 3.86 36.63 -1.07
CA THR A 144 4.44 36.99 0.23
C THR A 144 5.95 37.13 0.17
N THR A 145 6.63 36.17 -0.49
CA THR A 145 8.09 36.14 -0.58
C THR A 145 8.65 36.53 -1.95
N GLN A 146 7.79 36.81 -2.92
CA GLN A 146 8.15 37.21 -4.29
C GLN A 146 9.06 36.17 -5.00
N GLU A 147 8.92 34.92 -4.60
CA GLU A 147 9.51 33.75 -5.25
C GLU A 147 8.44 32.70 -5.51
N TYR A 148 8.79 31.63 -6.21
CA TYR A 148 7.91 30.51 -6.49
C TYR A 148 8.26 29.31 -5.57
N TYR A 149 7.29 28.43 -5.20
CA TYR A 149 7.49 27.12 -4.49
C TYR A 149 7.15 25.88 -5.38
N ILE A 150 7.89 24.75 -5.28
CA ILE A 150 7.60 23.58 -6.15
C ILE A 150 6.30 22.96 -5.70
N HIS A 151 5.47 22.53 -6.66
CA HIS A 151 4.57 21.39 -6.47
C HIS A 151 4.64 20.48 -7.70
N VAL A 152 4.97 19.19 -7.53
CA VAL A 152 4.90 18.20 -8.63
C VAL A 152 3.52 17.51 -8.72
N TYR A 153 2.60 17.92 -7.85
CA TYR A 153 1.18 17.56 -7.80
C TYR A 153 0.32 18.85 -7.79
N ALA A 154 -0.78 18.92 -7.04
CA ALA A 154 -1.61 20.14 -6.97
C ALA A 154 -0.84 21.33 -6.36
N SER A 155 -1.22 22.56 -6.69
CA SER A 155 -0.64 23.76 -6.05
C SER A 155 -0.85 23.83 -4.54
N GLY A 156 -1.84 23.09 -4.02
CA GLY A 156 -2.01 22.86 -2.58
C GLY A 156 -0.96 21.95 -1.93
N GLN A 157 -0.06 21.34 -2.70
CA GLN A 157 0.91 20.32 -2.26
C GLN A 157 2.38 20.74 -2.51
N PRO A 158 2.92 21.75 -1.81
CA PRO A 158 4.33 22.14 -1.91
C PRO A 158 5.32 21.01 -1.58
N ASP A 159 6.24 20.71 -2.51
CA ASP A 159 7.27 19.68 -2.37
C ASP A 159 8.32 20.02 -1.30
N LEU A 160 8.67 19.02 -0.49
CA LEU A 160 9.73 19.09 0.51
C LEU A 160 11.12 18.99 -0.12
N ASN A 161 12.02 19.85 0.33
CA ASN A 161 13.41 19.93 -0.12
C ASN A 161 14.28 18.88 0.60
N TRP A 162 14.35 17.69 0.02
CA TRP A 162 15.15 16.58 0.53
C TRP A 162 16.67 16.83 0.53
N GLU A 163 17.20 17.82 -0.21
CA GLU A 163 18.62 18.18 -0.10
C GLU A 163 18.95 18.76 1.29
N ASN A 164 18.01 19.50 1.88
CA ASN A 164 18.17 20.19 3.16
C ASN A 164 18.18 19.18 4.34
N LYS A 165 19.31 19.13 5.06
CA LYS A 165 19.54 18.23 6.20
C LYS A 165 18.66 18.54 7.43
N ALA A 166 18.21 19.79 7.60
CA ALA A 166 17.26 20.14 8.65
C ALA A 166 15.85 19.68 8.27
N CYS A 167 15.41 19.93 7.03
CA CYS A 167 14.14 19.45 6.49
C CYS A 167 14.01 17.91 6.64
N ARG A 168 15.04 17.14 6.27
CA ARG A 168 15.02 15.68 6.47
C ARG A 168 14.92 15.26 7.95
N ARG A 169 15.53 15.98 8.88
CA ARG A 169 15.37 15.71 10.33
C ARG A 169 13.94 15.98 10.79
N GLU A 170 13.36 17.11 10.41
CA GLU A 170 11.96 17.43 10.73
C GLU A 170 11.02 16.34 10.20
N ILE A 171 11.23 15.81 8.99
CA ILE A 171 10.49 14.67 8.43
C ILE A 171 10.72 13.40 9.28
N TYR A 172 11.97 13.04 9.57
CA TYR A 172 12.29 11.81 10.30
C TYR A 172 11.77 11.82 11.74
N ASP A 173 11.84 12.96 12.43
CA ASP A 173 11.42 13.09 13.81
C ASP A 173 9.90 13.21 13.92
N ASN A 174 9.27 14.06 13.10
CA ASN A 174 7.84 14.39 13.25
C ASN A 174 6.90 13.47 12.45
N ALA A 175 7.31 12.91 11.31
CA ALA A 175 6.46 12.07 10.45
C ALA A 175 6.81 10.58 10.48
N ILE A 176 8.02 10.20 10.92
CA ILE A 176 8.45 8.79 10.96
C ILE A 176 8.54 8.29 12.41
N LYS A 177 9.47 8.82 13.22
CA LYS A 177 9.67 8.37 14.61
C LYS A 177 8.41 8.52 15.44
N PHE A 178 7.73 9.67 15.38
CA PHE A 178 6.47 9.91 16.07
C PHE A 178 5.47 8.74 15.99
N TRP A 179 5.37 8.09 14.83
CA TRP A 179 4.47 6.96 14.57
C TRP A 179 5.08 5.59 14.86
N LEU A 180 6.40 5.40 14.69
CA LEU A 180 7.11 4.17 15.09
C LEU A 180 7.20 4.02 16.62
N ASP A 181 7.48 5.12 17.32
CA ASP A 181 7.53 5.22 18.78
C ASP A 181 6.15 5.01 19.40
N ARG A 182 5.08 5.42 18.69
CA ARG A 182 3.71 5.07 19.04
C ARG A 182 3.41 3.61 18.72
N GLY A 183 3.89 3.08 17.58
CA GLY A 183 3.96 1.65 17.33
C GLY A 183 3.49 1.10 15.97
N VAL A 184 3.62 1.88 14.91
CA VAL A 184 3.37 1.45 13.51
C VAL A 184 4.52 0.52 13.05
N ASP A 185 4.27 -0.57 12.31
CA ASP A 185 5.32 -1.53 11.91
C ASP A 185 6.29 -1.01 10.83
N GLY A 186 5.94 0.10 10.18
CA GLY A 186 6.59 0.62 8.99
C GLY A 186 5.57 1.31 8.07
N PHE A 187 5.99 1.68 6.87
CA PHE A 187 5.18 2.53 6.00
C PHE A 187 5.16 2.07 4.56
N ARG A 188 4.04 2.31 3.88
CA ARG A 188 4.03 2.49 2.42
C ARG A 188 4.52 3.92 2.17
N VAL A 189 5.74 4.08 1.68
CA VAL A 189 6.29 5.42 1.37
C VAL A 189 5.70 5.88 0.04
N ASP A 190 4.89 6.94 0.08
CA ASP A 190 4.32 7.51 -1.12
C ASP A 190 5.38 8.22 -1.97
N THR A 191 5.17 8.22 -3.30
CA THR A 191 5.93 9.00 -4.30
C THR A 191 7.44 9.04 -4.10
N VAL A 192 8.01 7.97 -3.54
CA VAL A 192 9.41 7.91 -3.06
C VAL A 192 10.43 8.22 -4.15
N ASN A 193 10.11 7.95 -5.42
CA ASN A 193 10.94 8.31 -6.56
C ASN A 193 11.09 9.82 -6.79
N LYS A 194 10.24 10.68 -6.20
CA LYS A 194 10.20 12.13 -6.39
C LYS A 194 11.10 12.94 -5.45
N PHE A 195 11.62 12.31 -4.38
CA PHE A 195 12.40 13.01 -3.35
C PHE A 195 13.71 13.60 -3.90
N SER A 196 14.45 12.86 -4.73
CA SER A 196 15.67 13.36 -5.37
C SER A 196 15.33 13.91 -6.76
N LYS A 197 15.60 15.22 -6.93
CA LYS A 197 15.42 16.00 -8.15
C LYS A 197 16.81 16.36 -8.72
N VAL A 198 16.92 16.61 -10.03
CA VAL A 198 18.19 16.92 -10.69
C VAL A 198 18.69 18.31 -10.27
N SER A 199 19.94 18.45 -9.84
CA SER A 199 20.49 19.76 -9.43
C SER A 199 20.47 20.77 -10.57
N GLY A 200 20.06 22.01 -10.29
CA GLY A 200 19.78 23.04 -11.30
C GLY A 200 18.51 22.78 -12.13
N LEU A 201 17.95 21.57 -12.05
CA LEU A 201 16.59 21.19 -12.44
C LEU A 201 16.23 21.71 -13.86
N PRO A 202 16.96 21.30 -14.93
CA PRO A 202 16.87 21.95 -16.23
C PRO A 202 15.52 21.79 -16.94
N ASP A 203 15.28 22.65 -17.94
CA ASP A 203 14.07 22.63 -18.77
C ASP A 203 13.88 21.29 -19.48
N ALA A 204 12.62 20.83 -19.57
CA ALA A 204 12.27 19.65 -20.34
C ALA A 204 12.39 19.90 -21.85
N PRO A 205 12.82 18.91 -22.66
CA PRO A 205 12.71 18.98 -24.11
C PRO A 205 11.25 19.21 -24.53
N ILE A 206 11.06 20.13 -25.49
CA ILE A 206 9.74 20.37 -26.09
C ILE A 206 9.37 19.17 -26.96
N VAL A 207 8.36 18.42 -26.53
CA VAL A 207 7.83 17.21 -27.19
C VAL A 207 6.39 17.39 -27.66
N GLU A 208 5.64 18.29 -27.04
CA GLU A 208 4.26 18.65 -27.39
C GLU A 208 4.20 20.17 -27.66
N PRO A 209 4.59 20.67 -28.85
CA PRO A 209 4.84 22.09 -29.09
C PRO A 209 3.64 23.03 -28.87
N ASP A 210 2.42 22.50 -28.94
CA ASP A 210 1.17 23.24 -28.74
C ASP A 210 0.75 23.31 -27.25
N GLN A 211 1.52 22.73 -26.33
CA GLN A 211 1.27 22.75 -24.87
C GLN A 211 2.20 23.72 -24.15
N GLU A 212 1.62 24.57 -23.29
CA GLU A 212 2.34 25.54 -22.44
C GLU A 212 3.30 24.87 -21.45
N THR A 213 3.04 23.61 -21.06
CA THR A 213 3.87 22.83 -20.13
C THR A 213 4.32 21.52 -20.77
N GLN A 214 5.51 21.04 -20.36
CA GLN A 214 6.15 19.83 -20.91
C GLN A 214 6.49 18.85 -19.77
N ILE A 215 6.39 17.54 -20.03
CA ILE A 215 6.55 16.50 -18.99
C ILE A 215 8.04 16.31 -18.63
N ALA A 216 8.49 17.00 -17.57
CA ALA A 216 9.87 16.97 -17.08
C ALA A 216 10.27 15.72 -16.26
N VAL A 217 9.60 14.57 -16.41
CA VAL A 217 9.61 13.47 -15.43
C VAL A 217 11.00 12.89 -15.13
N PHE A 218 11.93 12.96 -16.08
CA PHE A 218 13.33 12.56 -15.98
C PHE A 218 14.22 13.54 -15.17
N HIS A 219 13.71 14.71 -14.79
CA HIS A 219 14.39 15.68 -13.92
C HIS A 219 13.85 15.71 -12.49
N TYR A 220 12.61 15.26 -12.25
CA TYR A 220 12.00 15.19 -10.91
C TYR A 220 11.62 13.77 -10.45
N ALA A 221 12.12 12.72 -11.10
CA ALA A 221 11.97 11.33 -10.64
C ALA A 221 13.27 10.52 -10.77
N ASN A 222 13.50 9.62 -9.80
CA ASN A 222 14.66 8.74 -9.71
C ASN A 222 16.01 9.47 -9.69
N GLY A 223 16.07 10.68 -9.12
CA GLY A 223 17.29 11.48 -9.04
C GLY A 223 18.43 10.79 -8.27
N PRO A 224 19.69 11.17 -8.53
CA PRO A 224 20.87 10.36 -8.19
C PRO A 224 21.06 10.11 -6.68
N ARG A 225 20.50 10.97 -5.82
CA ARG A 225 20.64 10.87 -4.35
C ARG A 225 19.57 10.00 -3.68
N ILE A 226 18.61 9.45 -4.42
CA ILE A 226 17.49 8.71 -3.83
C ILE A 226 17.94 7.53 -2.94
N HIS A 227 19.01 6.84 -3.33
CA HIS A 227 19.56 5.74 -2.54
C HIS A 227 20.20 6.18 -1.22
N GLU A 228 20.69 7.42 -1.12
CA GLU A 228 21.17 8.00 0.14
C GLU A 228 20.00 8.22 1.10
N TYR A 229 18.93 8.86 0.62
CA TYR A 229 17.74 9.18 1.42
C TYR A 229 17.00 7.92 1.88
N LEU A 230 16.94 6.89 1.04
CA LEU A 230 16.44 5.56 1.40
C LEU A 230 17.32 4.86 2.45
N CYS A 231 18.64 5.07 2.44
CA CYS A 231 19.52 4.52 3.47
C CYS A 231 19.40 5.25 4.81
N GLU A 232 19.32 6.59 4.81
CA GLU A 232 19.04 7.38 6.01
C GLU A 232 17.68 6.98 6.62
N MET A 233 16.62 6.96 5.81
CA MET A 233 15.26 6.54 6.22
C MET A 233 15.23 5.11 6.79
N LYS A 234 15.91 4.15 6.14
CA LYS A 234 15.98 2.76 6.60
C LYS A 234 16.66 2.60 7.96
N GLN A 235 17.61 3.47 8.31
CA GLN A 235 18.24 3.45 9.64
C GLN A 235 17.27 3.92 10.74
N VAL A 236 16.34 4.82 10.42
CA VAL A 236 15.29 5.28 11.34
C VAL A 236 14.19 4.22 11.53
N MET A 237 13.77 3.54 10.45
CA MET A 237 12.60 2.64 10.44
C MET A 237 12.75 1.28 11.15
N ALA A 238 13.74 1.07 12.01
CA ALA A 238 14.11 -0.28 12.49
C ALA A 238 13.39 -0.77 13.77
N GLN A 239 12.45 0.00 14.38
CA GLN A 239 12.06 -0.17 15.81
C GLN A 239 10.54 0.14 16.16
N HIS A 240 9.77 -0.86 16.67
CA HIS A 240 8.53 -0.83 17.56
C HIS A 240 7.00 -0.84 17.05
N ARG A 241 5.93 -0.92 17.94
CA ARG A 241 4.62 -1.76 17.90
C ARG A 241 3.32 -1.22 18.71
N PHE A 242 1.93 -1.39 18.59
CA PHE A 242 0.95 -2.47 18.09
C PHE A 242 -0.69 -2.37 18.00
N THR A 243 -1.44 -1.47 17.32
CA THR A 243 -2.83 -1.67 16.64
C THR A 243 -4.29 -1.16 17.19
N ASN A 244 -5.50 -1.17 16.54
CA ASN A 244 -6.99 -0.99 17.01
C ASN A 244 -8.02 0.29 17.04
N SER A 245 -9.03 0.54 17.98
CA SER A 245 -10.58 0.51 17.82
C SER A 245 -11.72 1.66 17.89
N GLY A 246 -12.80 1.62 17.02
CA GLY A 246 -14.33 1.88 17.13
C GLY A 246 -15.34 3.05 16.56
N ALA A 247 -15.66 3.39 15.25
CA ALA A 247 -16.69 4.44 14.70
C ALA A 247 -17.09 4.49 13.11
N VAL A 248 -17.63 5.57 12.37
CA VAL A 248 -18.66 5.80 11.18
C VAL A 248 -18.27 5.85 9.59
N PRO A 249 -19.08 6.16 8.45
CA PRO A 249 -18.79 6.17 6.92
C PRO A 249 -19.11 7.45 6.02
N TRP A 250 -18.37 7.82 4.92
CA TRP A 250 -18.71 9.03 4.08
C TRP A 250 -19.46 8.95 2.72
N MET A 251 -19.25 7.89 1.93
CA MET A 251 -19.54 7.93 0.48
C MET A 251 -20.75 7.08 0.13
N THR A 252 -21.42 7.42 -0.98
CA THR A 252 -22.52 6.61 -1.52
C THR A 252 -22.04 5.18 -1.77
N VAL A 253 -22.56 4.25 -0.97
CA VAL A 253 -22.27 2.82 -1.11
C VAL A 253 -22.90 2.31 -2.41
N LEU A 254 -22.15 1.54 -3.21
CA LEU A 254 -22.60 0.97 -4.49
C LEU A 254 -23.96 0.25 -4.36
N ASP A 255 -24.96 0.60 -5.17
CA ASP A 255 -26.36 0.15 -5.01
C ASP A 255 -26.54 -1.37 -4.86
N ASN A 256 -25.69 -2.17 -5.51
CA ASN A 256 -25.70 -3.63 -5.42
C ASN A 256 -25.15 -4.20 -4.10
N TYR A 257 -24.81 -3.36 -3.10
CA TYR A 257 -24.40 -3.79 -1.76
C TYR A 257 -25.41 -4.72 -1.08
N ARG A 258 -26.69 -4.67 -1.47
CA ARG A 258 -27.73 -5.56 -0.93
C ARG A 258 -27.54 -7.02 -1.38
N GLU A 259 -26.89 -7.23 -2.50
CA GLU A 259 -26.65 -8.54 -3.13
C GLU A 259 -25.18 -8.98 -2.97
N ILE A 260 -24.24 -8.05 -3.15
CA ILE A 260 -22.79 -8.27 -3.05
C ILE A 260 -22.26 -7.60 -1.78
N ASN A 261 -22.27 -8.34 -0.66
CA ASN A 261 -21.64 -7.91 0.59
C ASN A 261 -21.09 -9.12 1.37
N VAL A 262 -20.40 -8.88 2.48
CA VAL A 262 -19.79 -9.95 3.28
C VAL A 262 -20.83 -10.92 3.87
N SER A 263 -21.96 -10.43 4.39
CA SER A 263 -22.93 -11.30 5.09
C SER A 263 -23.78 -12.16 4.16
N THR A 264 -24.01 -11.77 2.90
CA THR A 264 -24.69 -12.62 1.90
C THR A 264 -23.76 -13.67 1.28
N ARG A 265 -22.43 -13.56 1.48
CA ARG A 265 -21.43 -14.40 0.80
C ARG A 265 -20.64 -15.32 1.74
N LEU A 266 -20.53 -14.98 3.02
CA LEU A 266 -19.86 -15.80 4.03
C LEU A 266 -20.47 -17.21 4.11
N GLY A 267 -19.63 -18.25 4.11
CA GLY A 267 -20.03 -19.65 4.11
C GLY A 267 -20.49 -20.22 2.76
N ASN A 268 -20.80 -19.38 1.76
CA ASN A 268 -21.14 -19.84 0.41
C ASN A 268 -19.85 -20.09 -0.39
N LYS A 269 -19.47 -21.37 -0.50
CA LYS A 269 -18.23 -21.86 -1.14
C LYS A 269 -18.06 -21.48 -2.61
N ASN A 270 -19.14 -21.09 -3.30
CA ASN A 270 -19.10 -20.71 -4.71
C ASN A 270 -18.88 -19.19 -4.91
N THR A 271 -18.49 -18.46 -3.86
CA THR A 271 -18.28 -17.01 -3.90
C THR A 271 -16.81 -16.63 -3.99
N VAL A 272 -16.53 -15.44 -4.52
CA VAL A 272 -15.20 -14.82 -4.55
C VAL A 272 -14.61 -14.68 -3.13
N LEU A 273 -15.45 -14.44 -2.12
CA LEU A 273 -15.05 -14.32 -0.71
C LEU A 273 -14.47 -15.64 -0.16
N GLU A 274 -15.21 -16.75 -0.28
CA GLU A 274 -14.72 -18.05 0.21
C GLU A 274 -13.58 -18.61 -0.66
N HIS A 275 -13.52 -18.27 -1.96
CA HIS A 275 -12.35 -18.55 -2.79
C HIS A 275 -11.08 -17.91 -2.19
N TRP A 276 -11.10 -16.61 -1.89
CA TRP A 276 -9.95 -15.94 -1.27
C TRP A 276 -9.62 -16.54 0.10
N ARG A 277 -10.62 -16.77 0.97
CA ARG A 277 -10.41 -17.35 2.30
C ARG A 277 -9.69 -18.71 2.22
N GLU A 278 -10.06 -19.59 1.29
CA GLU A 278 -9.37 -20.88 1.12
C GLU A 278 -7.97 -20.75 0.49
N ILE A 279 -7.79 -19.88 -0.51
CA ILE A 279 -6.47 -19.64 -1.12
C ILE A 279 -5.48 -19.04 -0.11
N LEU A 280 -5.92 -18.11 0.75
CA LEU A 280 -5.08 -17.51 1.78
C LEU A 280 -4.71 -18.54 2.87
N LYS A 281 -5.66 -19.39 3.31
CA LYS A 281 -5.39 -20.54 4.20
C LYS A 281 -4.35 -21.49 3.61
N LEU A 282 -4.47 -21.85 2.32
CA LEU A 282 -3.50 -22.71 1.62
C LEU A 282 -2.12 -22.05 1.53
N ARG A 283 -2.04 -20.76 1.17
CA ARG A 283 -0.78 -19.99 1.11
C ARG A 283 -0.09 -19.89 2.46
N ARG A 284 -0.84 -19.68 3.56
CA ARG A 284 -0.31 -19.66 4.94
C ARG A 284 0.18 -21.06 5.37
N LYS A 285 -0.65 -22.10 5.17
CA LYS A 285 -0.35 -23.49 5.56
C LYS A 285 0.88 -24.08 4.85
N TYR A 286 1.04 -23.80 3.55
CA TYR A 286 2.15 -24.30 2.73
C TYR A 286 3.08 -23.16 2.29
N SER A 287 3.46 -22.28 3.22
CA SER A 287 4.21 -21.06 2.88
C SER A 287 5.64 -21.33 2.35
N SER A 288 6.29 -22.44 2.73
CA SER A 288 7.55 -22.89 2.11
C SER A 288 7.40 -23.15 0.61
N LEU A 289 6.23 -23.65 0.19
CA LEU A 289 5.89 -23.96 -1.19
C LEU A 289 5.35 -22.72 -1.94
N PHE A 290 4.31 -22.06 -1.43
CA PHE A 290 3.67 -20.95 -2.17
C PHE A 290 4.42 -19.63 -2.07
N VAL A 291 4.99 -19.28 -0.92
CA VAL A 291 5.79 -18.05 -0.78
C VAL A 291 7.20 -18.29 -1.30
N TYR A 292 7.94 -19.21 -0.68
CA TYR A 292 9.38 -19.39 -0.95
C TYR A 292 9.73 -20.40 -2.05
N GLY A 293 8.75 -21.14 -2.58
CA GLY A 293 9.00 -22.16 -3.60
C GLY A 293 9.49 -21.57 -4.93
N THR A 294 10.36 -22.30 -5.62
CA THR A 294 10.81 -21.91 -6.97
C THR A 294 9.63 -21.92 -7.93
N PHE A 295 9.51 -20.88 -8.75
CA PHE A 295 8.49 -20.78 -9.79
C PHE A 295 9.03 -21.33 -11.12
N THR A 296 8.27 -22.20 -11.78
CA THR A 296 8.59 -22.74 -13.10
C THR A 296 7.34 -22.63 -13.99
N PRO A 297 7.33 -21.77 -15.03
CA PRO A 297 6.20 -21.68 -15.94
C PRO A 297 6.06 -22.97 -16.77
N VAL A 298 4.83 -23.31 -17.15
CA VAL A 298 4.53 -24.46 -18.02
C VAL A 298 3.74 -23.97 -19.21
N ASN A 299 4.42 -23.76 -20.34
CA ASN A 299 3.81 -23.29 -21.57
C ASN A 299 3.25 -24.49 -22.36
N ASP A 300 1.99 -24.86 -22.07
CA ASP A 300 1.25 -25.90 -22.82
C ASP A 300 0.40 -25.29 -23.94
N HIS A 301 -0.55 -24.41 -23.57
CA HIS A 301 -1.58 -23.89 -24.45
C HIS A 301 -1.66 -22.36 -24.31
N GLN A 302 -1.90 -21.64 -25.41
CA GLN A 302 -1.93 -20.16 -25.42
C GLN A 302 -2.93 -19.58 -24.41
N ASP A 303 -4.06 -20.26 -24.20
CA ASP A 303 -5.16 -19.86 -23.32
C ASP A 303 -5.02 -20.38 -21.87
N LEU A 304 -3.93 -21.08 -21.54
CA LEU A 304 -3.67 -21.60 -20.20
C LEU A 304 -2.48 -20.89 -19.54
N LEU A 305 -2.73 -20.18 -18.44
CA LEU A 305 -1.67 -19.79 -17.52
C LEU A 305 -1.39 -20.95 -16.55
N ALA A 306 -0.35 -21.72 -16.83
CA ALA A 306 0.08 -22.84 -16.00
C ALA A 306 1.49 -22.64 -15.43
N PHE A 307 1.70 -23.04 -14.18
CA PHE A 307 3.01 -23.05 -13.54
C PHE A 307 3.10 -24.07 -12.40
N ILE A 308 4.33 -24.48 -12.10
CA ILE A 308 4.68 -25.33 -10.97
C ILE A 308 5.41 -24.46 -9.93
N LYS A 309 5.04 -24.65 -8.66
CA LYS A 309 5.82 -24.23 -7.50
C LYS A 309 6.45 -25.48 -6.87
N THR A 310 7.73 -25.39 -6.51
CA THR A 310 8.45 -26.46 -5.81
C THR A 310 9.07 -25.94 -4.52
N ASP A 311 8.83 -26.62 -3.40
CA ASP A 311 9.41 -26.28 -2.11
C ASP A 311 10.90 -26.68 -2.07
N PRO A 312 11.85 -25.73 -1.90
CA PRO A 312 13.28 -26.03 -1.91
C PRO A 312 13.77 -26.80 -0.68
N LYS A 313 12.94 -26.97 0.37
CA LYS A 313 13.26 -27.76 1.57
C LYS A 313 12.76 -29.20 1.47
N THR A 314 11.60 -29.42 0.86
CA THR A 314 10.88 -30.72 0.92
C THR A 314 10.76 -31.42 -0.44
N GLY A 315 10.93 -30.73 -1.56
CA GLY A 315 10.61 -31.27 -2.88
C GLY A 315 9.11 -31.50 -3.10
N ALA A 316 8.24 -31.01 -2.20
CA ALA A 316 6.81 -30.94 -2.45
C ALA A 316 6.54 -30.00 -3.64
N MET A 317 5.54 -30.35 -4.45
CA MET A 317 5.18 -29.59 -5.65
C MET A 317 3.69 -29.31 -5.71
N ALA A 318 3.34 -28.08 -6.09
CA ALA A 318 2.00 -27.69 -6.46
C ALA A 318 1.98 -27.21 -7.91
N MET A 319 0.99 -27.64 -8.67
CA MET A 319 0.70 -27.11 -9.99
C MET A 319 -0.57 -26.24 -9.92
N THR A 320 -0.47 -25.03 -10.46
CA THR A 320 -1.58 -24.10 -10.67
C THR A 320 -1.86 -24.02 -12.16
N VAL A 321 -3.12 -24.14 -12.55
CA VAL A 321 -3.59 -23.86 -13.92
C VAL A 321 -4.81 -22.95 -13.84
N ALA A 322 -4.77 -21.84 -14.58
CA ALA A 322 -5.91 -20.99 -14.85
C ALA A 322 -6.22 -21.02 -16.36
N ASN A 323 -7.45 -21.39 -16.72
CA ASN A 323 -7.93 -21.31 -18.09
C ASN A 323 -8.51 -19.91 -18.34
N LEU A 324 -7.88 -19.16 -19.25
CA LEU A 324 -8.21 -17.77 -19.58
C LEU A 324 -9.28 -17.67 -20.68
N SER A 325 -9.67 -18.79 -21.32
CA SER A 325 -10.72 -18.84 -22.33
C SER A 325 -12.10 -19.15 -21.74
N GLN A 326 -13.15 -18.93 -22.54
CA GLN A 326 -14.54 -19.25 -22.21
C GLN A 326 -14.89 -20.74 -22.36
N SER A 327 -14.05 -21.52 -23.07
CA SER A 327 -14.28 -22.93 -23.38
C SER A 327 -13.46 -23.86 -22.49
N GLU A 328 -13.87 -25.12 -22.31
CA GLU A 328 -12.99 -26.12 -21.69
C GLU A 328 -11.77 -26.42 -22.58
N VAL A 329 -10.57 -26.23 -22.03
CA VAL A 329 -9.30 -26.57 -22.69
C VAL A 329 -8.78 -27.90 -22.14
N ALA A 330 -8.51 -28.86 -23.04
CA ALA A 330 -7.96 -30.16 -22.68
C ALA A 330 -6.48 -30.05 -22.28
N LEU A 331 -6.14 -30.52 -21.07
CA LEU A 331 -4.75 -30.54 -20.58
C LEU A 331 -3.90 -31.61 -21.30
N ASN A 332 -2.70 -31.25 -21.73
CA ASN A 332 -1.74 -32.19 -22.32
C ASN A 332 -1.15 -33.18 -21.29
N ASP A 333 -0.35 -34.14 -21.75
CA ASP A 333 0.29 -35.13 -20.86
C ASP A 333 1.32 -34.56 -19.87
N GLN A 334 1.88 -33.37 -20.10
CA GLN A 334 2.74 -32.65 -19.13
C GLN A 334 1.93 -32.05 -17.97
N LEU A 335 0.69 -31.61 -18.24
CA LEU A 335 -0.26 -31.11 -17.24
C LEU A 335 -1.13 -32.23 -16.62
N ARG A 336 -0.97 -33.51 -17.00
CA ARG A 336 -1.68 -34.66 -16.39
C ARG A 336 -1.09 -35.10 -15.05
N TRP A 337 -1.23 -34.24 -14.04
CA TRP A 337 -0.74 -34.49 -12.68
C TRP A 337 -1.62 -35.49 -11.91
N ARG A 338 -1.12 -36.73 -11.77
CA ARG A 338 -1.71 -37.80 -10.94
C ARG A 338 -1.43 -37.52 -9.46
N CYS A 339 -2.14 -36.57 -8.89
CA CYS A 339 -1.86 -35.97 -7.58
C CYS A 339 -3.17 -35.65 -6.82
N CYS A 340 -3.05 -35.25 -5.55
CA CYS A 340 -4.22 -34.81 -4.78
C CYS A 340 -4.73 -33.48 -5.35
N LYS A 341 -5.98 -33.46 -5.83
CA LYS A 341 -6.66 -32.24 -6.28
C LYS A 341 -7.11 -31.46 -5.05
N VAL A 342 -6.54 -30.27 -4.85
CA VAL A 342 -6.77 -29.42 -3.66
C VAL A 342 -8.04 -28.59 -3.81
N GLY A 343 -8.39 -28.23 -5.05
CA GLY A 343 -9.66 -27.61 -5.39
C GLY A 343 -9.73 -27.21 -6.87
N THR A 344 -10.96 -27.01 -7.35
CA THR A 344 -11.27 -26.19 -8.53
C THR A 344 -12.19 -25.08 -8.07
N TRP A 345 -11.98 -23.88 -8.59
CA TRP A 345 -12.83 -22.71 -8.36
C TRP A 345 -13.19 -22.11 -9.72
N THR A 346 -14.46 -21.77 -9.90
CA THR A 346 -14.95 -21.03 -11.08
C THR A 346 -15.32 -19.62 -10.64
N LEU A 347 -14.48 -18.65 -10.99
CA LEU A 347 -14.72 -17.23 -10.73
C LEU A 347 -15.60 -16.67 -11.85
N ARG A 348 -16.91 -16.68 -11.64
CA ARG A 348 -17.89 -16.01 -12.51
C ARG A 348 -18.08 -14.56 -12.06
N SER A 349 -18.08 -13.63 -12.99
CA SER A 349 -18.61 -12.29 -12.78
C SER A 349 -20.14 -12.35 -12.82
N GLU A 350 -20.80 -11.88 -11.77
CA GLU A 350 -22.27 -11.84 -11.74
C GLU A 350 -22.78 -10.78 -12.73
N GLY A 351 -23.57 -11.21 -13.70
CA GLY A 351 -24.08 -10.37 -14.80
C GLY A 351 -23.44 -10.60 -16.18
N LEU A 352 -22.41 -11.46 -16.29
CA LEU A 352 -21.80 -11.82 -17.58
C LEU A 352 -21.84 -13.34 -17.84
N PRO A 353 -21.93 -13.78 -19.11
CA PRO A 353 -21.74 -15.18 -19.47
C PRO A 353 -20.30 -15.65 -19.23
N ASP A 354 -20.20 -16.81 -18.58
CA ASP A 354 -18.99 -17.60 -18.34
C ASP A 354 -17.85 -16.95 -17.53
N GLY A 355 -16.95 -17.77 -17.01
CA GLY A 355 -16.05 -17.36 -15.92
C GLY A 355 -14.78 -18.20 -15.79
N LEU A 356 -13.76 -17.57 -15.20
CA LEU A 356 -12.40 -18.09 -15.09
C LEU A 356 -12.36 -19.38 -14.25
N ASN A 357 -11.81 -20.45 -14.82
CA ASN A 357 -11.61 -21.71 -14.10
C ASN A 357 -10.17 -21.85 -13.62
N VAL A 358 -9.98 -21.93 -12.30
CA VAL A 358 -8.67 -22.11 -11.64
C VAL A 358 -8.65 -23.44 -10.90
N THR A 359 -7.64 -24.27 -11.13
CA THR A 359 -7.48 -25.57 -10.47
C THR A 359 -6.08 -25.74 -9.89
N HIS A 360 -6.02 -26.35 -8.70
CA HIS A 360 -4.79 -26.61 -7.95
C HIS A 360 -4.62 -28.09 -7.64
N TRP A 361 -3.43 -28.63 -7.94
CA TRP A 361 -3.02 -30.00 -7.60
C TRP A 361 -1.77 -29.95 -6.71
N MET A 362 -1.71 -30.78 -5.67
CA MET A 362 -0.53 -30.98 -4.83
C MET A 362 -0.10 -32.44 -4.87
N LYS A 363 1.20 -32.66 -5.07
CA LYS A 363 1.80 -33.99 -4.89
C LYS A 363 2.21 -34.18 -3.44
N SER A 364 1.45 -35.00 -2.71
CA SER A 364 1.91 -35.59 -1.45
C SER A 364 3.02 -36.60 -1.72
N TRP A 365 4.01 -36.62 -0.85
CA TRP A 365 5.05 -37.64 -0.75
C TRP A 365 4.85 -38.42 0.56
#